data_AF-A0A931ZXE1-F1
#
_entry.id   AF-A0A931ZXE1-F1
#
_cell.length_a   1.000
_cell.length_b   1.000
_cell.length_c   1.000
_cell.angle_alpha   90.00
_cell.angle_beta   90.00
_cell.angle_gamma   90.00
#
_symmetry.space_group_name_H-M   'P 1'
#
loop_
_entity.id
_entity.type
_entity.pdbx_description
1 polymer ?
#
loop_
_entity_poly.entity_id
_entity_poly.type
_entity_poly.pdbx_seq_one_letter_code
_entity_poly.pdbx_strand_id
1 'polypeptide(L)'
;MIVNDVGQALVAALNEGLLALGGFIPKFVAGLIVLLVGLIVASVLRQVVIEVLKALKVEQLLHRYGVPEAKAELSWSNILAEIVRWFVIVLFILPTADIWGLTQVTAVLNQVLLYIPKVLVATIIALVGLAFAKLSHDAILASVHGISRDSAKTVATVTRWAIVGFVVLAVLDQLGVAPELIRILVTGFVAMLAIAGGIAFGLGGQGAAKDVVDELRKKLD
;
A
#
# COMPACT_ATOMS: atom_id res chain seq x y z
N MET A 1 63.13 16.98 -14.85
CA MET A 1 62.00 16.26 -15.50
C MET A 1 60.73 16.25 -14.64
N ILE A 2 60.81 16.04 -13.32
CA ILE A 2 59.64 15.97 -12.41
C ILE A 2 58.91 17.33 -12.20
N VAL A 3 59.63 18.47 -12.23
CA VAL A 3 59.01 19.80 -12.00
C VAL A 3 58.07 20.25 -13.13
N ASN A 4 58.35 19.84 -14.38
CA ASN A 4 57.47 20.13 -15.52
C ASN A 4 56.18 19.30 -15.48
N ASP A 5 56.20 18.17 -14.78
CA ASP A 5 55.09 17.22 -14.68
C ASP A 5 54.02 17.72 -13.69
N VAL A 6 54.46 18.27 -12.55
CA VAL A 6 53.55 18.87 -11.55
C VAL A 6 52.86 20.12 -12.09
N GLY A 7 53.56 20.95 -12.85
CA GLY A 7 52.98 22.14 -13.50
C GLY A 7 51.92 21.76 -14.54
N GLN A 8 52.16 20.72 -15.35
CA GLN A 8 51.19 20.22 -16.31
C GLN A 8 49.99 19.57 -15.62
N ALA A 9 50.20 18.81 -14.54
CA ALA A 9 49.11 18.23 -13.75
C ALA A 9 48.21 19.30 -13.11
N LEU A 10 48.79 20.39 -12.58
CA LEU A 10 48.05 21.53 -12.04
C LEU A 10 47.23 22.25 -13.11
N VAL A 11 47.83 22.52 -14.28
CA VAL A 11 47.12 23.17 -15.40
C VAL A 11 46.02 22.25 -15.95
N ALA A 12 46.25 20.95 -16.04
CA ALA A 12 45.24 19.98 -16.45
C ALA A 12 44.08 19.94 -15.46
N ALA A 13 44.36 19.84 -14.16
CA ALA A 13 43.33 19.84 -13.11
C ALA A 13 42.53 21.15 -13.09
N LEU A 14 43.18 22.31 -13.30
CA LEU A 14 42.50 23.60 -13.42
C LEU A 14 41.63 23.68 -14.67
N ASN A 15 42.13 23.21 -15.82
CA ASN A 15 41.37 23.22 -17.07
C ASN A 15 40.17 22.27 -17.01
N GLU A 16 40.34 21.07 -16.44
CA GLU A 16 39.25 20.14 -16.18
C GLU A 16 38.21 20.73 -15.22
N GLY A 17 38.65 21.41 -14.15
CA GLY A 17 37.76 22.13 -13.24
C GLY A 17 36.97 23.25 -13.92
N LEU A 18 37.63 24.06 -14.77
CA LEU A 18 36.98 25.13 -15.54
C LEU A 18 35.99 24.58 -16.57
N LEU A 19 36.35 23.50 -17.27
CA LEU A 19 35.45 22.82 -18.21
C LEU A 19 34.24 22.19 -17.48
N ALA A 20 34.45 21.63 -16.29
CA ALA A 20 33.38 21.11 -15.45
C ALA A 20 32.40 22.21 -15.00
N LEU A 21 32.92 23.38 -14.60
CA LEU A 21 32.09 24.55 -14.25
C LEU A 21 31.32 25.08 -15.48
N GLY A 22 31.97 25.13 -16.65
CA GLY A 22 31.34 25.53 -17.90
C GLY A 22 30.20 24.60 -18.32
N GLY A 23 30.32 23.30 -18.07
CA GLY A 23 29.28 22.31 -18.32
C GLY A 23 28.19 22.21 -17.25
N PHE A 24 28.44 22.72 -16.03
CA PHE A 24 27.49 22.69 -14.92
C PHE A 24 26.37 23.71 -15.08
N ILE A 25 26.67 24.95 -15.50
CA ILE A 25 25.68 26.03 -15.59
C ILE A 25 24.51 25.65 -16.52
N PRO A 26 24.72 25.15 -17.75
CA PRO A 26 23.61 24.76 -18.63
C PRO A 26 22.76 23.63 -18.05
N LYS A 27 23.39 22.61 -17.43
CA LYS A 27 22.67 21.51 -16.78
C LYS A 27 21.87 21.98 -15.57
N PHE A 28 22.44 22.87 -14.77
CA PHE A 28 21.75 23.47 -13.63
C PHE A 28 20.49 24.21 -14.08
N VAL A 29 20.62 25.07 -15.09
CA VAL A 29 19.50 25.83 -15.68
C VAL A 29 18.45 24.89 -16.29
N ALA A 30 18.87 23.87 -17.04
CA ALA A 30 17.95 22.90 -17.64
C ALA A 30 17.11 22.17 -16.56
N GLY A 31 17.76 21.67 -15.50
CA GLY A 31 17.05 21.04 -14.38
C GLY A 31 16.12 22.02 -13.65
N LEU A 32 16.55 23.27 -13.46
CA LEU A 32 15.70 24.31 -12.86
C LEU A 32 14.44 24.58 -13.68
N ILE A 33 14.55 24.64 -15.01
CA ILE A 33 13.39 24.80 -15.90
C ILE A 33 12.41 23.63 -15.73
N VAL A 34 12.91 22.38 -15.74
CA VAL A 34 12.08 21.18 -15.54
C VAL A 34 11.36 21.23 -14.19
N LEU A 35 12.06 21.62 -13.13
CA LEU A 35 11.48 21.74 -11.79
C LEU A 35 10.38 22.81 -11.74
N LEU A 36 10.62 23.98 -12.33
CA LEU A 36 9.62 25.07 -12.40
C LEU A 36 8.37 24.63 -13.16
N VAL A 37 8.53 23.95 -14.29
CA VAL A 37 7.40 23.36 -15.04
C VAL A 37 6.64 22.39 -14.14
N GLY A 38 7.35 21.53 -13.42
CA GLY A 38 6.74 20.57 -12.48
C GLY A 38 5.89 21.24 -11.40
N LEU A 39 6.38 22.33 -10.80
CA LEU A 39 5.62 23.08 -9.77
C LEU A 39 4.33 23.69 -10.33
N ILE A 40 4.36 24.19 -11.56
CA ILE A 40 3.18 24.75 -12.24
C ILE A 40 2.17 23.62 -12.51
N VAL A 41 2.62 22.52 -13.14
CA VAL A 41 1.76 21.36 -13.46
C VAL A 41 1.15 20.77 -12.19
N ALA A 42 1.93 20.61 -11.13
CA ALA A 42 1.44 20.11 -9.84
C ALA A 42 0.36 21.00 -9.23
N SER A 43 0.51 22.32 -9.34
CA SER A 43 -0.46 23.29 -8.82
C SER A 43 -1.78 23.27 -9.60
N VAL A 44 -1.71 23.09 -10.92
CA VAL A 44 -2.90 22.94 -11.78
C VAL A 44 -3.61 21.61 -11.47
N LEU A 45 -2.87 20.50 -11.44
CA LEU A 45 -3.43 19.18 -11.17
C LEU A 45 -4.10 19.11 -9.79
N ARG A 46 -3.52 19.76 -8.77
CA ARG A 46 -4.16 19.89 -7.46
C ARG A 46 -5.58 20.43 -7.56
N GLN A 47 -5.79 21.50 -8.32
CA GLN A 47 -7.11 22.13 -8.46
C GLN A 47 -8.10 21.18 -9.15
N VAL A 48 -7.67 20.53 -10.24
CA VAL A 48 -8.47 19.53 -10.94
C VAL A 48 -8.89 18.39 -10.01
N VAL A 49 -7.95 17.86 -9.20
CA VAL A 49 -8.27 16.78 -8.25
C VAL A 49 -9.27 17.23 -7.19
N ILE A 50 -9.15 18.45 -6.65
CA ILE A 50 -10.14 18.99 -5.69
C ILE A 50 -11.54 19.00 -6.31
N GLU A 51 -11.68 19.46 -7.56
CA GLU A 51 -12.96 19.53 -8.25
C GLU A 51 -13.55 18.14 -8.48
N VAL A 52 -12.74 17.18 -8.93
CA VAL A 52 -13.17 15.79 -9.15
C VAL A 52 -13.60 15.13 -7.83
N LEU A 53 -12.82 15.27 -6.76
CA LEU A 53 -13.15 14.65 -5.46
C LEU A 53 -14.43 15.24 -4.85
N LYS A 54 -14.64 16.55 -4.99
CA LYS A 54 -15.90 17.20 -4.61
C LYS A 54 -17.07 16.70 -5.44
N ALA A 55 -16.91 16.54 -6.76
CA ALA A 55 -17.94 15.99 -7.63
C ALA A 55 -18.34 14.55 -7.24
N LEU A 56 -17.37 13.76 -6.78
CA LEU A 56 -17.57 12.39 -6.28
C LEU A 56 -18.14 12.30 -4.85
N LYS A 57 -18.31 13.44 -4.15
CA LYS A 57 -18.82 13.52 -2.77
C LYS A 57 -18.07 12.61 -1.80
N VAL A 58 -16.75 12.58 -1.91
CA VAL A 58 -15.87 11.71 -1.10
C VAL A 58 -16.06 11.95 0.41
N GLU A 59 -16.35 13.18 0.83
CA GLU A 59 -16.63 13.46 2.25
C GLU A 59 -17.88 12.70 2.77
N GLN A 60 -18.94 12.59 1.96
CA GLN A 60 -20.16 11.87 2.36
C GLN A 60 -19.91 10.36 2.50
N LEU A 61 -19.07 9.82 1.63
CA LEU A 61 -18.65 8.42 1.72
C LEU A 61 -17.86 8.19 3.01
N LEU A 62 -16.88 9.04 3.32
CA LEU A 62 -16.03 8.92 4.51
C LEU A 62 -16.84 9.00 5.82
N HIS A 63 -17.83 9.88 5.93
CA HIS A 63 -18.72 9.92 7.10
C HIS A 63 -19.53 8.65 7.30
N ARG A 64 -19.97 8.02 6.22
CA ARG A 64 -20.74 6.78 6.29
C ARG A 64 -19.93 5.60 6.88
N TYR A 65 -18.60 5.69 6.81
CA TYR A 65 -17.68 4.71 7.38
C TYR A 65 -17.11 5.13 8.74
N GLY A 66 -17.61 6.23 9.34
CA GLY A 66 -17.22 6.67 10.68
C GLY A 66 -15.83 7.34 10.73
N VAL A 67 -15.31 7.79 9.59
CA VAL A 67 -14.11 8.62 9.56
C VAL A 67 -14.49 10.02 10.06
N PRO A 68 -13.87 10.54 11.13
CA PRO A 68 -14.17 11.88 11.62
C PRO A 68 -13.97 12.93 10.53
N GLU A 69 -14.79 13.99 10.55
CA GLU A 69 -14.49 15.20 9.78
C GLU A 69 -13.08 15.65 10.14
N ALA A 70 -12.20 15.70 9.14
CA ALA A 70 -10.98 16.47 9.28
C ALA A 70 -11.41 17.93 9.55
N LYS A 71 -10.76 18.59 10.53
CA LYS A 71 -11.14 19.92 11.05
C LYS A 71 -11.59 20.85 9.92
N ALA A 72 -12.57 21.73 10.20
CA ALA A 72 -13.29 22.57 9.22
C ALA A 72 -12.44 23.29 8.13
N GLU A 73 -11.14 23.48 8.33
CA GLU A 73 -10.21 24.09 7.37
C GLU A 73 -9.51 23.09 6.42
N LEU A 74 -9.53 21.78 6.72
CA LEU A 74 -8.83 20.71 5.99
C LEU A 74 -9.82 19.62 5.55
N SER A 75 -10.55 19.83 4.46
CA SER A 75 -11.35 18.76 3.85
C SER A 75 -10.48 17.57 3.40
N TRP A 76 -11.03 16.36 3.45
CA TRP A 76 -10.36 15.15 2.92
C TRP A 76 -9.97 15.30 1.45
N SER A 77 -10.80 15.99 0.66
CA SER A 77 -10.50 16.34 -0.73
C SER A 77 -9.24 17.22 -0.87
N ASN A 78 -9.06 18.20 0.02
CA ASN A 78 -7.85 19.04 0.01
C ASN A 78 -6.60 18.23 0.39
N ILE A 79 -6.69 17.34 1.38
CA ILE A 79 -5.57 16.48 1.79
C ILE A 79 -5.14 15.58 0.64
N LEU A 80 -6.10 14.89 0.00
CA LEU A 80 -5.83 14.02 -1.14
C LEU A 80 -5.25 14.79 -2.33
N ALA A 81 -5.77 15.98 -2.62
CA ALA A 81 -5.23 16.82 -3.67
C ALA A 81 -3.82 17.34 -3.37
N GLU A 82 -3.49 17.61 -2.11
CA GLU A 82 -2.14 17.99 -1.70
C GLU A 82 -1.17 16.80 -1.84
N ILE A 83 -1.61 15.58 -1.51
CA ILE A 83 -0.84 14.36 -1.76
C ILE A 83 -0.54 14.22 -3.26
N VAL A 84 -1.55 14.42 -4.12
CA VAL A 84 -1.34 14.38 -5.59
C VAL A 84 -0.38 15.47 -6.05
N ARG A 85 -0.49 16.69 -5.51
CA ARG A 85 0.46 17.79 -5.82
C ARG A 85 1.90 17.38 -5.51
N TRP A 86 2.16 16.90 -4.29
CA TRP A 86 3.50 16.45 -3.89
C TRP A 86 3.99 15.29 -4.73
N PHE A 87 3.10 14.36 -5.09
CA PHE A 87 3.43 13.27 -6.01
C PHE A 87 3.89 13.79 -7.37
N VAL A 88 3.16 14.73 -7.96
CA VAL A 88 3.54 15.33 -9.25
C VAL A 88 4.87 16.07 -9.11
N ILE A 89 5.11 16.78 -8.00
CA ILE A 89 6.41 17.41 -7.74
C ILE A 89 7.53 16.36 -7.76
N VAL A 90 7.36 15.25 -7.04
CA VAL A 90 8.34 14.15 -7.01
C VAL A 90 8.59 13.57 -8.41
N LEU A 91 7.56 13.42 -9.24
CA LEU A 91 7.68 12.98 -10.64
C LEU A 91 8.59 13.90 -11.46
N PHE A 92 8.56 15.21 -11.23
CA PHE A 92 9.42 16.19 -11.91
C PHE A 92 10.79 16.37 -11.25
N ILE A 93 10.92 16.09 -9.95
CA ILE A 93 12.22 16.07 -9.28
C ILE A 93 13.09 14.95 -9.87
N LEU A 94 12.52 13.81 -10.27
CA LEU A 94 13.29 12.70 -10.83
C LEU A 94 14.12 13.08 -12.07
N PRO A 95 13.54 13.59 -13.18
CA PRO A 95 14.34 14.03 -14.33
C PRO A 95 15.22 15.24 -13.98
N THR A 96 14.82 16.10 -13.04
CA THR A 96 15.67 17.20 -12.55
C THR A 96 16.95 16.67 -11.88
N ALA A 97 16.80 15.69 -11.00
CA ALA A 97 17.90 15.03 -10.29
C ALA A 97 18.80 14.26 -11.27
N ASP A 98 18.21 13.64 -12.30
CA ASP A 98 18.97 12.96 -13.36
C ASP A 98 19.82 13.94 -14.19
N ILE A 99 19.25 15.08 -14.60
CA ILE A 99 19.98 16.16 -15.29
C ILE A 99 21.16 16.68 -14.45
N TRP A 100 20.97 16.77 -13.13
CA TRP A 100 22.01 17.18 -12.19
C TRP A 100 22.98 16.06 -11.80
N GLY A 101 22.79 14.82 -12.29
CA GLY A 101 23.65 13.67 -12.01
C GLY A 101 23.52 13.09 -10.60
N LEU A 102 22.41 13.37 -9.91
CA LEU A 102 22.14 12.92 -8.54
C LEU A 102 21.58 11.49 -8.52
N THR A 103 22.40 10.52 -8.93
CA THR A 103 21.99 9.11 -9.09
C THR A 103 21.35 8.51 -7.83
N GLN A 104 21.90 8.79 -6.64
CA GLN A 104 21.33 8.30 -5.38
C GLN A 104 19.93 8.87 -5.11
N VAL A 105 19.72 10.15 -5.44
CA VAL A 105 18.40 10.79 -5.30
C VAL A 105 17.41 10.16 -6.28
N THR A 106 17.81 9.96 -7.55
CA THR A 106 16.94 9.31 -8.54
C THR A 106 16.57 7.88 -8.15
N ALA A 107 17.48 7.13 -7.51
CA ALA A 107 17.21 5.76 -7.05
C ALA A 107 16.13 5.73 -5.96
N VAL A 108 16.23 6.63 -4.97
CA VAL A 108 15.21 6.75 -3.90
C VAL A 108 13.88 7.22 -4.46
N LEU A 109 13.87 8.24 -5.34
CA LEU A 109 12.62 8.74 -5.94
C LEU A 109 11.93 7.68 -6.79
N ASN A 110 12.68 6.87 -7.54
CA ASN A 110 12.13 5.72 -8.27
C ASN A 110 11.43 4.73 -7.33
N GLN A 111 12.03 4.41 -6.18
CA GLN A 111 11.39 3.53 -5.20
C GLN A 111 10.07 4.11 -4.69
N VAL A 112 10.02 5.42 -4.42
CA VAL A 112 8.79 6.12 -4.02
C VAL A 112 7.73 6.04 -5.12
N LEU A 113 8.10 6.26 -6.39
CA LEU A 113 7.18 6.15 -7.52
C LEU A 113 6.61 4.74 -7.67
N LEU A 114 7.45 3.71 -7.53
CA LEU A 114 7.04 2.31 -7.58
C LEU A 114 6.18 1.89 -6.38
N TYR A 115 6.19 2.65 -5.28
CA TYR A 115 5.35 2.41 -4.12
C TYR A 115 3.89 2.84 -4.35
N ILE A 116 3.65 3.79 -5.25
CA ILE A 116 2.32 4.40 -5.44
C ILE A 116 1.28 3.42 -5.98
N PRO A 117 1.58 2.59 -7.00
CA PRO A 117 0.69 1.52 -7.40
C PRO A 117 0.31 0.62 -6.22
N LYS A 118 1.24 0.34 -5.29
CA LYS A 118 0.96 -0.49 -4.12
C LYS A 118 -0.04 0.19 -3.18
N VAL A 119 0.12 1.50 -2.93
CA VAL A 119 -0.82 2.28 -2.09
C VAL A 119 -2.22 2.31 -2.71
N LEU A 120 -2.33 2.44 -4.03
CA LEU A 120 -3.61 2.38 -4.73
C LEU A 120 -4.29 1.02 -4.55
N VAL A 121 -3.57 -0.07 -4.77
CA VAL A 121 -4.09 -1.43 -4.57
C VAL A 121 -4.49 -1.65 -3.10
N ALA A 122 -3.67 -1.22 -2.15
CA ALA A 122 -3.97 -1.31 -0.72
C ALA A 122 -5.25 -0.54 -0.35
N THR A 123 -5.45 0.64 -0.93
CA THR A 123 -6.67 1.44 -0.74
C THR A 123 -7.90 0.72 -1.29
N ILE A 124 -7.81 0.12 -2.48
CA ILE A 124 -8.91 -0.66 -3.06
C ILE A 124 -9.24 -1.87 -2.18
N ILE A 125 -8.23 -2.62 -1.72
CA ILE A 125 -8.41 -3.75 -0.81
C ILE A 125 -9.10 -3.30 0.48
N ALA A 126 -8.68 -2.17 1.07
CA ALA A 126 -9.31 -1.63 2.25
C ALA A 126 -10.79 -1.28 2.01
N LEU A 127 -11.10 -0.56 0.94
CA LEU A 127 -12.48 -0.16 0.61
C LEU A 127 -13.40 -1.37 0.40
N VAL A 128 -12.96 -2.32 -0.44
CA VAL A 128 -13.73 -3.54 -0.74
C VAL A 128 -13.85 -4.42 0.50
N GLY A 129 -12.76 -4.59 1.24
CA GLY A 129 -12.72 -5.43 2.44
C GLY A 129 -13.59 -4.91 3.57
N LEU A 130 -13.57 -3.60 3.82
CA LEU A 130 -14.43 -2.97 4.84
C LEU A 130 -15.91 -3.01 4.43
N ALA A 131 -16.21 -2.82 3.14
CA ALA A 131 -17.56 -3.00 2.62
C ALA A 131 -18.05 -4.44 2.81
N PHE A 132 -17.20 -5.42 2.51
CA PHE A 132 -17.49 -6.84 2.71
C PHE A 132 -17.71 -7.17 4.19
N ALA A 133 -16.87 -6.65 5.09
CA ALA A 133 -17.03 -6.84 6.54
C ALA A 133 -18.38 -6.34 7.06
N LYS A 134 -18.83 -5.18 6.55
CA LYS A 134 -20.15 -4.62 6.88
C LYS A 134 -21.29 -5.47 6.29
N LEU A 135 -21.16 -5.88 5.03
CA LEU A 135 -22.17 -6.72 4.38
C LEU A 135 -22.34 -8.05 5.13
N SER A 136 -21.25 -8.70 5.52
CA SER A 136 -21.30 -9.94 6.31
C SER A 136 -21.94 -9.72 7.67
N HIS A 137 -21.62 -8.63 8.36
CA HIS A 137 -22.25 -8.27 9.63
C HIS A 137 -23.78 -8.12 9.48
N ASP A 138 -24.22 -7.35 8.48
CA ASP A 138 -25.62 -7.06 8.26
C ASP A 138 -26.39 -8.30 7.77
N ALA A 139 -25.76 -9.15 6.95
CA ALA A 139 -26.31 -10.43 6.51
C ALA A 139 -26.52 -11.39 7.69
N ILE A 140 -25.58 -11.47 8.64
CA ILE A 140 -25.73 -12.31 9.84
C ILE A 140 -26.89 -11.81 10.69
N LEU A 141 -27.01 -10.50 10.91
CA LEU A 141 -28.13 -9.93 11.68
C LEU A 141 -29.48 -10.16 11.00
N ALA A 142 -29.54 -10.12 9.66
CA ALA A 142 -30.76 -10.36 8.90
C ALA A 142 -31.15 -11.84 8.83
N SER A 143 -30.18 -12.77 8.98
CA SER A 143 -30.41 -14.21 8.83
C SER A 143 -30.94 -14.89 10.10
N VAL A 144 -31.08 -14.16 11.20
CA VAL A 144 -31.51 -14.74 12.48
C VAL A 144 -33.02 -14.86 12.54
N HIS A 145 -33.52 -15.99 12.04
CA HIS A 145 -34.85 -16.51 12.35
C HIS A 145 -34.69 -17.61 13.41
N GLY A 146 -35.03 -17.31 14.67
CA GLY A 146 -35.10 -18.31 15.75
C GLY A 146 -33.94 -18.36 16.76
N ILE A 147 -32.91 -17.50 16.64
CA ILE A 147 -31.85 -17.31 17.65
C ILE A 147 -32.10 -16.00 18.40
N SER A 148 -31.65 -15.88 19.66
CA SER A 148 -31.71 -14.62 20.41
C SER A 148 -30.91 -13.51 19.68
N ARG A 149 -31.48 -12.30 19.63
CA ARG A 149 -30.83 -11.14 18.99
C ARG A 149 -29.42 -10.85 19.55
N ASP A 150 -29.18 -11.19 20.82
CA ASP A 150 -27.88 -10.98 21.46
C ASP A 150 -26.80 -11.95 20.97
N SER A 151 -27.15 -13.23 20.79
CA SER A 151 -26.22 -14.20 20.19
C SER A 151 -25.89 -13.82 18.75
N ALA A 152 -26.90 -13.41 17.97
CA ALA A 152 -26.73 -12.92 16.60
C ALA A 152 -25.77 -11.72 16.52
N LYS A 153 -25.96 -10.75 17.42
CA LYS A 153 -25.14 -9.53 17.48
C LYS A 153 -23.69 -9.85 17.84
N THR A 154 -23.48 -10.80 18.76
CA THR A 154 -22.14 -11.23 19.17
C THR A 154 -21.42 -11.89 17.99
N VAL A 155 -22.07 -12.84 17.32
CA VAL A 155 -21.50 -13.52 16.14
C VAL A 155 -21.21 -12.52 15.02
N ALA A 156 -22.15 -11.64 14.68
CA ALA A 156 -21.97 -10.62 13.65
C ALA A 156 -20.78 -9.69 13.96
N THR A 157 -20.64 -9.29 15.22
CA THR A 157 -19.53 -8.42 15.67
C THR A 157 -18.18 -9.13 15.58
N VAL A 158 -18.11 -10.39 16.05
CA VAL A 158 -16.88 -11.19 15.97
C VAL A 158 -16.49 -11.43 14.51
N THR A 159 -17.44 -11.78 13.64
CA THR A 159 -17.19 -11.94 12.20
C THR A 159 -16.67 -10.65 11.56
N ARG A 160 -17.29 -9.51 11.86
CA ARG A 160 -16.84 -8.21 11.34
C ARG A 160 -15.39 -7.94 11.74
N TRP A 161 -15.04 -8.12 13.02
CA TRP A 161 -13.68 -7.90 13.50
C TRP A 161 -12.67 -8.88 12.93
N ALA A 162 -13.06 -10.14 12.71
CA ALA A 162 -12.21 -11.11 12.02
C ALA A 162 -11.89 -10.64 10.59
N ILE A 163 -12.91 -10.26 9.80
CA ILE A 163 -12.71 -9.76 8.43
C ILE A 163 -11.86 -8.49 8.44
N VAL A 164 -12.16 -7.52 9.31
CA VAL A 164 -11.36 -6.29 9.42
C VAL A 164 -9.90 -6.61 9.76
N GLY A 165 -9.65 -7.55 10.67
CA GLY A 165 -8.31 -8.02 10.99
C GLY A 165 -7.56 -8.53 9.76
N PHE A 166 -8.19 -9.40 8.96
CA PHE A 166 -7.60 -9.89 7.70
C PHE A 166 -7.39 -8.80 6.66
N VAL A 167 -8.33 -7.85 6.53
CA VAL A 167 -8.20 -6.71 5.62
C VAL A 167 -7.00 -5.84 6.01
N VAL A 168 -6.81 -5.57 7.30
CA VAL A 168 -5.65 -4.82 7.80
C VAL A 168 -4.35 -5.57 7.48
N LEU A 169 -4.29 -6.89 7.71
CA LEU A 169 -3.12 -7.69 7.37
C LEU A 169 -2.81 -7.66 5.87
N ALA A 170 -3.83 -7.80 5.02
CA ALA A 170 -3.67 -7.73 3.56
C ALA A 170 -3.20 -6.35 3.08
N VAL A 171 -3.72 -5.27 3.69
CA VAL A 171 -3.28 -3.89 3.41
C VAL A 171 -1.82 -3.71 3.81
N LEU A 172 -1.42 -4.19 4.99
CA LEU A 172 -0.04 -4.09 5.47
C LEU A 172 0.94 -4.88 4.57
N ASP A 173 0.56 -6.07 4.14
CA ASP A 173 1.33 -6.88 3.19
C ASP A 173 1.49 -6.16 1.85
N GLN A 174 0.40 -5.61 1.30
CA GLN A 174 0.42 -4.83 0.06
C GLN A 174 1.31 -3.57 0.17
N LEU A 175 1.28 -2.91 1.32
CA LEU A 175 2.15 -1.77 1.64
C LEU A 175 3.60 -2.19 1.92
N GLY A 176 3.94 -3.48 1.91
CA GLY A 176 5.29 -3.98 2.14
C GLY A 176 5.77 -3.78 3.58
N VAL A 177 4.85 -3.64 4.54
CA VAL A 177 5.17 -3.50 5.96
C VAL A 177 5.45 -4.87 6.53
N ALA A 178 6.73 -5.24 6.58
CA ALA A 178 7.20 -6.54 7.08
C ALA A 178 6.39 -7.74 6.53
N PRO A 179 6.28 -7.89 5.20
CA PRO A 179 5.42 -8.90 4.56
C PRO A 179 5.77 -10.32 5.01
N GLU A 180 7.06 -10.60 5.25
CA GLU A 180 7.49 -11.90 5.75
C GLU A 180 6.98 -12.18 7.18
N LEU A 181 6.96 -11.18 8.06
CA LEU A 181 6.40 -11.34 9.40
C LEU A 181 4.89 -11.62 9.32
N ILE A 182 4.16 -10.88 8.47
CA ILE A 182 2.72 -11.09 8.27
C ILE A 182 2.48 -12.50 7.74
N ARG A 183 3.23 -12.93 6.72
CA ARG A 183 3.13 -14.27 6.12
C ARG A 183 3.40 -15.36 7.15
N ILE A 184 4.44 -15.22 7.98
CA ILE A 184 4.75 -16.17 9.06
C ILE A 184 3.61 -16.23 10.08
N LEU A 185 3.10 -15.09 10.53
CA LEU A 185 2.01 -15.03 11.52
C LEU A 185 0.73 -15.68 10.98
N VAL A 186 0.32 -15.33 9.76
CA VAL A 186 -0.89 -15.89 9.12
C VAL A 186 -0.72 -17.38 8.86
N THR A 187 0.41 -17.79 8.30
CA THR A 187 0.70 -19.22 8.03
C THR A 187 0.74 -20.02 9.32
N GLY A 188 1.38 -19.50 10.37
CA GLY A 188 1.44 -20.14 11.68
C GLY A 188 0.06 -20.29 12.32
N PHE A 189 -0.78 -19.26 12.24
CA PHE A 189 -2.16 -19.32 12.73
C PHE A 189 -3.01 -20.33 11.96
N VAL A 190 -2.95 -20.30 10.62
CA VAL A 190 -3.67 -21.26 9.77
C VAL A 190 -3.18 -22.68 10.00
N ALA A 191 -1.86 -22.88 10.14
CA ALA A 191 -1.28 -24.19 10.45
C ALA A 191 -1.76 -24.70 11.81
N MET A 192 -1.82 -23.84 12.83
CA MET A 192 -2.37 -24.20 14.15
C MET A 192 -3.81 -24.71 14.02
N LEU A 193 -4.67 -23.98 13.31
CA LEU A 193 -6.07 -24.38 13.10
C LEU A 193 -6.19 -25.66 12.27
N ALA A 194 -5.38 -25.80 11.23
CA ALA A 194 -5.37 -27.00 10.38
C ALA A 194 -4.94 -28.24 11.17
N ILE A 195 -3.93 -28.11 12.03
CA ILE A 195 -3.46 -29.20 12.90
C ILE A 195 -4.52 -29.53 13.96
N ALA A 196 -5.05 -28.51 14.66
CA ALA A 196 -6.06 -28.72 15.69
C ALA A 196 -7.33 -29.36 15.12
N GLY A 197 -7.82 -28.84 13.99
CA GLY A 197 -8.94 -29.40 13.25
C GLY A 197 -8.64 -30.82 12.76
N GLY A 198 -7.49 -31.04 12.12
CA GLY A 198 -7.07 -32.35 11.64
C GLY A 198 -7.02 -33.41 12.74
N ILE A 199 -6.52 -33.07 13.93
CA ILE A 199 -6.50 -33.96 15.09
C ILE A 199 -7.92 -34.20 15.61
N ALA A 200 -8.74 -33.15 15.74
CA ALA A 200 -10.11 -33.27 16.22
C ALA A 200 -10.96 -34.17 15.31
N PHE A 201 -10.90 -33.98 13.99
CA PHE A 201 -11.58 -34.82 13.02
C PHE A 201 -10.97 -36.23 12.93
N GLY A 202 -9.64 -36.36 13.00
CA GLY A 202 -8.97 -37.66 12.95
C GLY A 202 -9.31 -38.55 14.13
N LEU A 203 -9.26 -38.02 15.35
CA LEU A 203 -9.64 -38.75 16.56
C LEU A 203 -11.15 -38.96 16.65
N GLY A 204 -11.96 -37.94 16.32
CA GLY A 204 -13.42 -38.04 16.37
C GLY A 204 -14.03 -38.95 15.29
N GLY A 205 -13.41 -39.04 14.11
CA GLY A 205 -13.86 -39.84 12.98
C GLY A 205 -13.29 -41.26 12.91
N GLN A 206 -12.40 -41.62 13.84
CA GLN A 206 -11.72 -42.92 13.85
C GLN A 206 -12.69 -44.10 13.83
N GLY A 207 -13.81 -44.01 14.56
CA GLY A 207 -14.84 -45.05 14.59
C GLY A 207 -15.51 -45.24 13.24
N ALA A 208 -15.98 -44.16 12.63
CA ALA A 208 -16.62 -44.21 11.31
C ALA A 208 -15.66 -44.72 10.22
N ALA A 209 -14.39 -44.32 10.27
CA ALA A 209 -13.37 -44.82 9.36
C ALA A 209 -13.15 -46.33 9.52
N LYS A 210 -13.16 -46.83 10.77
CA LYS A 210 -13.04 -48.27 11.05
C LYS A 210 -14.22 -49.05 10.47
N ASP A 211 -15.45 -48.57 10.68
CA ASP A 211 -16.66 -49.25 10.21
C ASP A 211 -16.67 -49.38 8.66
N VAL A 212 -16.26 -48.33 7.95
CA VAL A 212 -16.16 -48.35 6.47
C VAL A 212 -15.14 -49.37 5.99
N VAL A 213 -13.96 -49.44 6.63
CA VAL A 213 -12.92 -50.41 6.28
C VAL A 213 -13.38 -51.83 6.56
N ASP A 214 -14.05 -52.06 7.69
CA ASP A 214 -14.58 -53.37 8.06
C ASP A 214 -15.68 -53.84 7.09
N GLU A 215 -16.52 -52.94 6.58
CA GLU A 215 -17.55 -53.26 5.59
C GLU A 215 -16.95 -53.57 4.20
N LEU A 216 -15.93 -52.81 3.78
CA LEU A 216 -15.19 -53.09 2.54
C LEU A 216 -14.50 -54.45 2.58
N ARG A 217 -13.89 -54.79 3.73
CA ARG A 217 -13.25 -56.09 3.93
C ARG A 217 -14.24 -57.24 3.78
N LYS A 218 -15.44 -57.11 4.36
CA LYS A 218 -16.51 -58.12 4.24
C LYS A 218 -17.09 -58.28 2.83
N LYS A 219 -16.92 -57.30 1.94
CA LYS A 219 -17.39 -57.37 0.54
C LYS A 219 -16.35 -57.96 -0.41
N LEU A 220 -15.09 -58.04 0.03
CA LEU A 220 -13.97 -58.58 -0.75
C LEU A 220 -13.65 -60.04 -0.40
N ASP A 221 -14.08 -60.50 0.78
CA ASP A 221 -14.10 -61.91 1.19
C ASP A 221 -15.43 -62.59 0.77
#